data_AF-A0A1W1W4V6-F1
#
_entry.id   AF-A0A1W1W4V6-F1
#
_cell.length_a   1.000
_cell.length_b   1.000
_cell.length_c   1.000
_cell.angle_alpha   90.00
_cell.angle_beta   90.00
_cell.angle_gamma   90.00
#
_symmetry.space_group_name_H-M   'P 1'
#
loop_
_entity.id
_entity.type
_entity.pdbx_description
1 polymer ?
#
loop_
_entity_poly.entity_id
_entity_poly.type
_entity_poly.pdbx_seq_one_letter_code
_entity_poly.pdbx_strand_id
1 'polypeptide(L)'
;MSTPPKRNFTAKTARPTIDTSALYGMEEVPAAPAAQQEPIASQAAPTVPAEDAGQEWVQFSTYLRRNTYLRLKQAEYWEPGFIVRQQIEGVVSDLLDKLESANRSLPEDQLQKLLQKNRKLRP
;
A
#
# COMPACT_ATOMS: atom_id res chain seq x y z
N MET A 1 -40.34 4.14 49.19
CA MET A 1 -38.93 4.20 48.71
C MET A 1 -38.73 3.00 47.77
N SER A 2 -39.07 3.13 46.48
CA SER A 2 -38.91 2.04 45.49
C SER A 2 -37.66 2.28 44.65
N THR A 3 -36.75 1.31 44.60
CA THR A 3 -35.59 1.31 43.71
C THR A 3 -35.96 0.81 42.31
N PRO A 4 -35.41 1.38 41.22
CA PRO A 4 -35.68 0.91 39.86
C PRO A 4 -34.82 -0.31 39.49
N PRO A 5 -35.28 -1.17 38.56
CA PRO A 5 -34.60 -2.42 38.21
C PRO A 5 -33.32 -2.18 37.37
N LYS A 6 -32.24 -2.88 37.73
CA LYS A 6 -30.97 -2.90 36.99
C LYS A 6 -31.15 -3.58 35.63
N ARG A 7 -30.92 -2.85 34.55
CA ARG A 7 -30.97 -3.35 33.17
C ARG A 7 -29.71 -4.19 32.89
N ASN A 8 -29.87 -5.51 32.83
CA ASN A 8 -28.78 -6.43 32.47
C ASN A 8 -28.42 -6.25 30.98
N PHE A 9 -27.17 -5.84 30.71
CA PHE A 9 -26.65 -5.47 29.39
C PHE A 9 -25.99 -6.64 28.63
N THR A 10 -26.44 -7.87 28.85
CA THR A 10 -25.85 -9.08 28.23
C THR A 10 -26.84 -9.80 27.33
N ALA A 11 -27.51 -9.07 26.43
CA ALA A 11 -28.29 -9.68 25.36
C ALA A 11 -27.36 -10.07 24.20
N LYS A 12 -27.01 -11.36 24.11
CA LYS A 12 -26.34 -11.96 22.94
C LYS A 12 -27.25 -11.78 21.71
N THR A 13 -26.94 -10.81 20.86
CA THR A 13 -27.52 -10.71 19.52
C THR A 13 -26.65 -11.56 18.58
N ALA A 14 -27.15 -12.73 18.20
CA ALA A 14 -26.57 -13.55 17.16
C ALA A 14 -26.63 -12.77 15.83
N ARG A 15 -25.47 -12.50 15.22
CA ARG A 15 -25.39 -11.86 13.91
C ARG A 15 -25.65 -12.92 12.83
N PRO A 16 -26.46 -12.63 11.80
CA PRO A 16 -26.65 -13.57 10.70
C PRO A 16 -25.35 -13.67 9.89
N THR A 17 -24.90 -14.89 9.65
CA THR A 17 -23.76 -15.18 8.78
C THR A 17 -24.25 -15.17 7.34
N ILE A 18 -23.93 -14.13 6.59
CA ILE A 18 -24.14 -14.10 5.14
C ILE A 18 -22.93 -14.78 4.52
N ASP A 19 -23.19 -15.89 3.81
CA ASP A 19 -22.17 -16.62 3.08
C ASP A 19 -21.90 -15.91 1.74
N THR A 20 -20.68 -15.38 1.60
CA THR A 20 -20.23 -14.62 0.41
C THR A 20 -19.41 -15.47 -0.55
N SER A 21 -19.22 -16.75 -0.23
CA SER A 21 -18.43 -17.68 -1.05
C SER A 21 -19.05 -17.96 -2.42
N ALA A 22 -20.34 -17.66 -2.62
CA ALA A 22 -21.03 -17.82 -3.91
C ALA A 22 -20.79 -16.68 -4.92
N LEU A 23 -20.18 -15.55 -4.53
CA LEU A 23 -20.09 -14.36 -5.40
C LEU A 23 -18.80 -14.26 -6.23
N TYR A 24 -17.70 -14.89 -5.81
CA TYR A 24 -16.43 -14.77 -6.51
C TYR A 24 -15.68 -16.09 -6.43
N GLY A 25 -15.93 -16.97 -7.40
CA GLY A 25 -15.15 -18.18 -7.61
C GLY A 25 -13.69 -17.83 -7.90
N MET A 26 -12.85 -17.86 -6.87
CA MET A 26 -11.41 -17.72 -7.02
C MET A 26 -10.72 -18.92 -6.38
N GLU A 27 -10.27 -19.81 -7.26
CA GLU A 27 -9.29 -20.86 -6.97
C GLU A 27 -8.04 -20.27 -6.33
N GLU A 28 -7.55 -20.98 -5.32
CA GLU A 28 -6.35 -20.71 -4.57
C GLU A 28 -5.13 -21.29 -5.32
N VAL A 29 -4.09 -20.48 -5.57
CA VAL A 29 -2.81 -20.95 -6.14
C VAL A 29 -1.74 -20.94 -5.04
N PRO A 30 -1.03 -22.05 -4.78
CA PRO A 30 0.02 -22.09 -3.77
C PRO A 30 1.35 -21.56 -4.31
N ALA A 31 2.07 -20.81 -3.48
CA ALA A 31 3.39 -20.26 -3.77
C ALA A 31 4.52 -21.25 -3.43
N ALA A 32 5.54 -21.32 -4.29
CA ALA A 32 6.82 -22.01 -4.04
C ALA A 32 7.94 -21.01 -3.68
N PRO A 33 9.00 -21.41 -2.93
CA PRO A 33 10.01 -20.48 -2.43
C PRO A 33 11.25 -20.41 -3.34
N ALA A 34 11.90 -19.25 -3.37
CA ALA A 34 13.18 -19.04 -4.06
C ALA A 34 14.21 -18.32 -3.17
N ALA A 35 15.48 -18.63 -3.46
CA ALA A 35 16.64 -18.66 -2.59
C ALA A 35 17.38 -17.32 -2.36
N GLN A 36 18.33 -17.39 -1.43
CA GLN A 36 19.25 -16.37 -0.91
C GLN A 36 20.22 -15.79 -1.98
N GLN A 37 20.54 -14.50 -1.87
CA GLN A 37 21.73 -13.88 -2.48
C GLN A 37 22.37 -12.86 -1.52
N GLU A 38 23.68 -12.97 -1.34
CA GLU A 38 24.57 -12.03 -0.62
C GLU A 38 25.24 -11.03 -1.59
N PRO A 39 25.78 -9.90 -1.08
CA PRO A 39 25.94 -8.66 -1.83
C PRO A 39 27.34 -8.49 -2.45
N ILE A 40 27.42 -7.71 -3.54
CA ILE A 40 28.69 -7.15 -4.02
C ILE A 40 28.54 -5.64 -4.21
N ALA A 41 29.35 -4.90 -3.49
CA ALA A 41 29.51 -3.45 -3.58
C ALA A 41 30.18 -3.06 -4.90
N SER A 42 29.76 -1.94 -5.50
CA SER A 42 30.54 -1.22 -6.49
C SER A 42 30.29 0.28 -6.43
N GLN A 43 31.32 1.03 -6.82
CA GLN A 43 31.72 2.34 -6.33
C GLN A 43 30.92 3.53 -6.85
N ALA A 44 30.97 4.60 -6.06
CA ALA A 44 30.43 5.92 -6.34
C ALA A 44 31.19 6.65 -7.47
N ALA A 45 30.43 7.36 -8.30
CA ALA A 45 30.91 8.46 -9.13
C ALA A 45 30.08 9.71 -8.80
N PRO A 46 30.67 10.92 -8.75
CA PRO A 46 29.96 12.13 -8.36
C PRO A 46 29.25 12.72 -9.58
N THR A 47 27.93 12.56 -9.65
CA THR A 47 27.09 13.28 -10.59
C THR A 47 26.66 14.62 -9.98
N VAL A 48 27.00 15.69 -10.69
CA VAL A 48 26.56 17.08 -10.50
C VAL A 48 25.03 17.11 -10.32
N PRO A 49 24.45 17.90 -9.40
CA PRO A 49 23.04 17.79 -9.03
C PRO A 49 22.17 18.42 -10.12
N ALA A 50 21.85 17.64 -11.15
CA ALA A 50 20.66 17.85 -11.94
C ALA A 50 19.47 17.36 -11.09
N GLU A 51 18.81 18.32 -10.44
CA GLU A 51 17.42 18.23 -10.00
C GLU A 51 17.07 17.06 -9.07
N ASP A 52 17.13 17.35 -7.77
CA ASP A 52 16.51 16.60 -6.65
C ASP A 52 14.99 16.35 -6.84
N ALA A 53 14.38 16.92 -7.89
CA ALA A 53 12.96 16.81 -8.22
C ALA A 53 12.48 15.36 -8.47
N GLY A 54 13.40 14.43 -8.74
CA GLY A 54 13.09 13.00 -8.89
C GLY A 54 13.17 12.17 -7.61
N GLN A 55 13.66 12.74 -6.50
CA GLN A 55 13.90 12.02 -5.24
C GLN A 55 13.03 12.54 -4.07
N GLU A 56 12.19 13.53 -4.34
CA GLU A 56 11.25 14.03 -3.34
C GLU A 56 10.13 13.01 -3.08
N TRP A 57 9.91 12.72 -1.80
CA TRP A 57 8.82 11.84 -1.42
C TRP A 57 7.46 12.56 -1.44
N VAL A 58 6.59 12.14 -2.35
CA VAL A 58 5.22 12.63 -2.41
C VAL A 58 4.28 11.80 -1.53
N GLN A 59 3.51 12.43 -0.64
CA GLN A 59 2.52 11.72 0.17
C GLN A 59 1.37 11.18 -0.72
N PHE A 60 1.30 9.85 -0.82
CA PHE A 60 0.20 9.11 -1.44
C PHE A 60 -0.51 8.25 -0.38
N SER A 61 -1.85 8.34 -0.32
CA SER A 61 -2.67 7.57 0.61
C SER A 61 -3.79 6.87 -0.14
N THR A 62 -3.97 5.57 0.11
CA THR A 62 -5.03 4.76 -0.47
C THR A 62 -5.69 3.91 0.62
N TYR A 63 -6.84 3.32 0.29
CA TYR A 63 -7.53 2.39 1.18
C TYR A 63 -6.99 0.97 1.00
N LEU A 64 -6.78 0.29 2.12
CA LEU A 64 -6.40 -1.13 2.16
C LEU A 64 -7.56 -1.97 2.67
N ARG A 65 -7.63 -3.24 2.24
CA ARG A 65 -8.53 -4.21 2.86
C ARG A 65 -8.13 -4.40 4.32
N ARG A 66 -9.14 -4.61 5.19
CA ARG A 66 -8.93 -4.80 6.64
C ARG A 66 -7.89 -5.89 6.94
N ASN A 67 -7.94 -7.01 6.23
CA ASN A 67 -7.01 -8.12 6.42
C ASN A 67 -5.55 -7.70 6.09
N THR A 68 -5.36 -7.00 4.97
CA THR A 68 -4.04 -6.48 4.56
C THR A 68 -3.49 -5.51 5.60
N TYR A 69 -4.33 -4.60 6.12
CA TYR A 69 -3.92 -3.66 7.15
C TYR A 69 -3.48 -4.36 8.45
N LEU A 70 -4.22 -5.39 8.88
CA LEU A 70 -3.87 -6.17 10.06
C LEU A 70 -2.53 -6.90 9.88
N ARG A 71 -2.31 -7.52 8.72
CA ARG A 71 -1.01 -8.16 8.39
C ARG A 71 0.14 -7.18 8.37
N LEU A 72 -0.08 -5.96 7.87
CA LEU A 72 0.92 -4.90 7.87
C LEU A 72 1.32 -4.51 9.31
N LYS A 73 0.35 -4.42 10.22
CA LYS A 73 0.62 -4.16 11.64
C LYS A 73 1.28 -5.32 12.36
N GLN A 74 0.98 -6.56 11.97
CA GLN A 74 1.70 -7.73 12.48
C GLN A 74 3.16 -7.73 12.01
N ALA A 75 3.42 -7.43 10.73
CA ALA A 75 4.78 -7.33 10.21
C ALA A 75 5.60 -6.24 10.94
N GLU A 76 5.00 -5.07 11.19
CA GLU A 76 5.63 -4.00 11.97
C GLU A 76 6.01 -4.43 13.40
N TYR A 77 5.24 -5.36 13.99
CA TYR A 77 5.53 -5.89 15.33
C TYR A 77 6.63 -6.95 15.33
N TRP A 78 6.63 -7.85 14.34
CA TRP A 78 7.53 -9.01 14.31
C TRP A 78 8.87 -8.74 13.62
N GLU A 79 8.93 -7.82 12.66
CA GLU A 79 10.11 -7.57 11.81
C GLU A 79 10.81 -6.26 12.21
N PRO A 80 11.93 -6.32 12.96
CA PRO A 80 12.69 -5.12 13.30
C PRO A 80 13.30 -4.51 12.04
N GLY A 81 13.03 -3.23 11.79
CA GLY A 81 13.49 -2.54 10.58
C GLY A 81 12.54 -2.65 9.38
N PHE A 82 11.28 -3.06 9.60
CA PHE A 82 10.26 -3.04 8.56
C PHE A 82 9.86 -1.59 8.19
N ILE A 83 10.48 -1.02 7.14
CA ILE A 83 10.23 0.35 6.66
C ILE A 83 9.14 0.37 5.57
N VAL A 84 7.89 0.04 5.93
CA VAL A 84 6.71 -0.07 5.05
C VAL A 84 6.74 0.82 3.81
N ARG A 85 7.09 2.11 3.97
CA ARG A 85 7.15 3.10 2.90
C ARG A 85 8.05 2.67 1.73
N GLN A 86 9.24 2.16 2.00
CA GLN A 86 10.20 1.75 0.97
C GLN A 86 9.74 0.48 0.24
N GLN A 87 9.19 -0.51 0.95
CA GLN A 87 8.67 -1.71 0.29
C GLN A 87 7.40 -1.41 -0.52
N ILE A 88 6.53 -0.52 -0.04
CA ILE A 88 5.37 -0.08 -0.82
C ILE A 88 5.82 0.64 -2.08
N GLU A 89 6.82 1.52 -2.00
CA GLU A 89 7.36 2.19 -3.18
C GLU A 89 7.85 1.16 -4.21
N GLY A 90 8.73 0.24 -3.83
CA GLY A 90 9.24 -0.78 -4.74
C GLY A 90 8.13 -1.65 -5.38
N VAL A 91 7.14 -2.08 -4.59
CA VAL A 91 6.00 -2.86 -5.13
C VAL A 91 5.16 -2.04 -6.12
N VAL A 92 4.98 -0.74 -5.86
CA VAL A 92 4.23 0.14 -6.76
C VAL A 92 5.04 0.42 -8.03
N SER A 93 6.33 0.72 -7.93
CA SER A 93 7.22 0.91 -9.08
C SER A 93 7.24 -0.34 -9.98
N ASP A 94 7.46 -1.52 -9.41
CA ASP A 94 7.47 -2.79 -10.14
C ASP A 94 6.12 -3.08 -10.84
N LEU A 95 5.01 -2.66 -10.22
CA LEU A 95 3.69 -2.79 -10.83
C LEU A 95 3.54 -1.83 -12.01
N LEU A 96 3.99 -0.59 -11.88
CA LEU A 96 3.93 0.41 -12.95
C LEU A 96 4.84 0.04 -14.12
N ASP A 97 6.02 -0.52 -13.85
CA ASP A 97 6.96 -0.99 -14.89
C ASP A 97 6.37 -2.10 -15.77
N LYS A 98 5.52 -2.95 -15.18
CA LYS A 98 4.81 -4.00 -15.91
C LYS A 98 3.66 -3.47 -16.78
N LEU A 99 3.24 -2.22 -16.58
CA LEU A 99 2.17 -1.59 -17.35
C LEU A 99 2.77 -0.70 -18.44
N GLU A 100 2.85 -1.21 -19.67
CA GLU A 100 3.42 -0.47 -20.81
C GLU A 100 2.76 0.90 -21.06
N SER A 101 1.49 1.06 -20.68
CA SER A 101 0.76 2.32 -20.81
C SER A 101 1.09 3.34 -19.72
N ALA A 102 1.53 2.89 -18.54
CA ALA A 102 1.84 3.76 -17.40
C ALA A 102 3.14 4.56 -17.62
N ASN A 103 4.07 3.99 -18.39
CA ASN A 103 5.35 4.63 -18.73
C ASN A 103 5.28 5.58 -19.93
N ARG A 104 4.09 5.76 -20.53
CA ARG A 104 3.91 6.71 -21.62
C ARG A 104 3.75 8.12 -21.06
N SER A 105 4.50 9.07 -21.63
CA SER A 105 4.35 10.48 -21.29
C SER A 105 2.92 10.96 -21.56
N LEU A 106 2.36 11.71 -20.62
CA LEU A 106 1.07 12.37 -20.82
C LEU A 106 1.20 13.45 -21.92
N PRO A 107 0.15 13.68 -22.73
CA PRO A 107 0.10 14.83 -23.63
C PRO A 107 0.24 16.14 -22.86
N GLU A 108 0.91 17.13 -23.44
CA GLU A 108 1.26 18.40 -22.80
C GLU A 108 0.04 19.11 -22.18
N ASP A 109 -1.07 19.20 -22.92
CA ASP A 109 -2.32 19.81 -22.44
C ASP A 109 -2.89 19.13 -21.19
N GLN A 110 -2.70 17.80 -21.07
CA GLN A 110 -3.18 17.02 -19.94
C GLN A 110 -2.20 17.11 -18.76
N LEU A 111 -0.90 17.10 -19.04
CA LEU A 111 0.15 17.29 -18.05
C LEU A 111 0.01 18.65 -17.36
N GLN A 112 -0.13 19.74 -18.12
CA GLN A 112 -0.30 21.09 -17.56
C GLN A 112 -1.55 21.18 -16.68
N LYS A 113 -2.68 20.62 -17.12
CA LYS A 113 -3.91 20.56 -16.30
C LYS A 113 -3.70 19.77 -15.01
N LEU A 114 -2.94 18.69 -15.06
CA LEU A 114 -2.63 17.84 -13.92
C LEU A 114 -1.72 18.57 -12.91
N LEU A 115 -0.67 19.24 -13.37
CA LEU A 115 0.22 20.06 -12.55
C LEU A 115 -0.50 21.27 -11.94
N GLN A 116 -1.45 21.87 -12.67
CA GLN A 116 -2.26 22.96 -12.14
C GLN A 116 -3.17 22.49 -10.98
N LYS A 117 -3.75 21.29 -11.09
CA LYS A 117 -4.66 20.74 -10.06
C LYS A 117 -3.91 20.14 -8.87
N ASN A 118 -2.75 19.53 -9.10
CA ASN A 118 -2.00 18.82 -8.07
C ASN A 118 -0.78 19.62 -7.63
N ARG A 119 -0.94 20.35 -6.51
CA ARG A 119 0.16 21.13 -5.91
C ARG A 119 1.38 20.29 -5.52
N LYS A 120 1.17 19.00 -5.23
CA LYS A 120 2.22 18.05 -4.83
C LYS A 120 3.18 17.64 -5.94
N LEU A 121 2.85 17.95 -7.20
CA LEU A 121 3.62 17.55 -8.38
C LEU A 121 4.31 18.75 -9.04
N ARG A 122 4.17 19.95 -8.45
CA ARG A 122 4.88 21.14 -8.93
C ARG A 122 6.27 21.15 -8.28
N PRO A 123 7.34 21.34 -9.06
CA PRO A 123 8.68 21.54 -8.51
C PRO A 123 8.79 22.86 -7.73
#